data_AF-A0AA85B6C9-F1
#
_entry.id   AF-A0AA85B6C9-F1
#
_cell.length_a   1.000
_cell.length_b   1.000
_cell.length_c   1.000
_cell.angle_alpha   90.00
_cell.angle_beta   90.00
_cell.angle_gamma   90.00
#
_symmetry.space_group_name_H-M   'P 1'
#
loop_
_entity.id
_entity.type
_entity.pdbx_description
1 polymer ?
#
loop_
_entity_poly.entity_id
_entity_poly.type
_entity_poly.pdbx_seq_one_letter_code
_entity_poly.pdbx_strand_id
1 'polypeptide(L)'
;MESMDSSRRKLKEELEAREAAAMALRKRQFETVVKQQAADQIRRDWERHTEEMKWQAERKRKSTNEETDDVKFKCTKSDQAVVKIKWAYGENFQANACYTESFLRTCLSEFGDVIAFVIGKRGSAIAEFSTYNEAKKAIKASERGAVGLPSLPLQLSWLSISNTNVVSDSNNVKDKQVEKDKFIYEPTLNNKSNFETFEQDILSRMANFGQ
;
A
#
# COMPACT_ATOMS: atom_id res chain seq x y z
N MET A 1 -73.99 -36.12 -52.21
CA MET A 1 -72.52 -36.10 -52.47
C MET A 1 -71.81 -35.06 -51.62
N GLU A 2 -72.41 -33.87 -51.42
CA GLU A 2 -71.80 -32.72 -50.70
C GLU A 2 -71.44 -32.96 -49.22
N SER A 3 -72.20 -33.80 -48.49
CA SER A 3 -71.93 -34.05 -47.07
C SER A 3 -70.57 -34.71 -46.83
N MET A 4 -70.15 -35.65 -47.68
CA MET A 4 -68.86 -36.32 -47.53
C MET A 4 -67.67 -35.39 -47.80
N ASP A 5 -67.83 -34.45 -48.73
CA ASP A 5 -66.77 -33.50 -49.06
C ASP A 5 -66.57 -32.45 -47.96
N SER A 6 -67.65 -32.04 -47.29
CA SER A 6 -67.56 -31.16 -46.12
C SER A 6 -66.81 -31.82 -44.95
N SER A 7 -67.04 -33.11 -44.70
CA SER A 7 -66.35 -33.87 -43.65
C SER A 7 -64.88 -34.11 -43.97
N ARG A 8 -64.54 -34.42 -45.23
CA ARG A 8 -63.14 -34.54 -45.68
C ARG A 8 -62.38 -33.24 -45.54
N ARG A 9 -63.02 -32.11 -45.87
CA ARG A 9 -62.41 -30.79 -45.77
C ARG A 9 -62.13 -30.41 -44.31
N LYS A 10 -63.10 -30.61 -43.41
CA LYS A 10 -62.92 -30.37 -41.97
C LYS A 10 -61.81 -31.21 -41.37
N LEU A 11 -61.78 -32.51 -41.72
CA LEU A 11 -60.71 -33.41 -41.25
C LEU A 11 -59.34 -32.95 -41.75
N LYS A 12 -59.25 -32.48 -43.00
CA LYS A 12 -58.00 -31.96 -43.57
C LYS A 12 -57.55 -30.67 -42.86
N GLU A 13 -58.45 -29.73 -42.63
CA GLU A 13 -58.16 -28.47 -41.94
C GLU A 13 -57.74 -28.72 -40.48
N GLU A 14 -58.39 -29.67 -39.78
CA GLU A 14 -58.02 -30.05 -38.40
C GLU A 14 -56.64 -30.72 -38.34
N LEU A 15 -56.33 -31.59 -39.32
CA LEU A 15 -55.04 -32.27 -39.41
C LEU A 15 -53.92 -31.27 -39.73
N GLU A 16 -54.15 -30.34 -40.65
CA GLU A 16 -53.22 -29.25 -40.97
C GLU A 16 -53.00 -28.31 -39.78
N ALA A 17 -54.06 -27.95 -39.05
CA ALA A 17 -53.94 -27.14 -37.84
C ALA A 17 -53.11 -27.83 -36.75
N ARG A 18 -53.29 -29.15 -36.59
CA ARG A 18 -52.51 -29.96 -35.65
C ARG A 18 -51.03 -30.04 -36.04
N GLU A 19 -50.73 -30.24 -37.32
CA GLU A 19 -49.36 -30.26 -37.81
C GLU A 19 -48.69 -28.90 -37.69
N ALA A 20 -49.40 -27.82 -38.02
CA ALA A 20 -48.91 -26.45 -37.85
C ALA A 20 -48.60 -26.13 -36.38
N ALA A 21 -49.48 -26.54 -35.45
CA ALA A 21 -49.24 -26.38 -34.01
C ALA A 21 -48.02 -27.17 -33.53
N ALA A 22 -47.86 -28.42 -34.00
CA ALA A 22 -46.70 -29.25 -33.67
C ALA A 22 -45.38 -28.66 -34.23
N MET A 23 -45.40 -28.13 -35.45
CA MET A 23 -44.25 -27.45 -36.05
C MET A 23 -43.90 -26.15 -35.30
N ALA A 24 -44.90 -25.36 -34.92
CA ALA A 24 -44.71 -24.14 -34.14
C ALA A 24 -44.07 -24.44 -32.76
N LEU A 25 -44.50 -25.52 -32.10
CA LEU A 25 -43.91 -25.95 -30.83
C LEU A 25 -42.45 -26.36 -31.00
N ARG A 26 -42.14 -27.18 -32.01
CA ARG A 26 -40.76 -27.60 -32.31
C ARG A 26 -39.86 -26.40 -32.64
N LYS A 27 -40.37 -25.44 -33.41
CA LYS A 27 -39.64 -24.21 -33.73
C LYS A 27 -39.33 -23.40 -32.47
N ARG A 28 -40.31 -23.22 -31.58
CA ARG A 28 -40.09 -22.55 -30.28
C ARG A 28 -39.06 -23.26 -29.43
N GLN A 29 -39.13 -24.60 -29.34
CA GLN A 29 -38.15 -25.40 -28.60
C GLN A 29 -36.74 -25.23 -29.18
N PHE A 30 -36.61 -25.29 -30.50
CA PHE A 30 -35.32 -25.06 -31.16
C PHE A 30 -34.78 -23.66 -30.88
N GLU A 31 -35.60 -22.62 -31.01
CA GLU A 31 -35.23 -21.24 -30.69
C GLU A 31 -34.79 -21.08 -29.22
N THR A 32 -35.45 -21.76 -28.27
CA THR A 32 -35.04 -21.74 -26.87
C THR A 32 -33.68 -22.40 -26.64
N VAL A 33 -33.42 -23.53 -27.29
CA VAL A 33 -32.13 -24.24 -27.19
C VAL A 33 -31.01 -23.40 -27.80
N VAL A 34 -31.23 -22.78 -28.96
CA VAL A 34 -30.25 -21.90 -29.61
C VAL A 34 -29.93 -20.68 -28.72
N LYS A 35 -30.95 -20.06 -28.12
CA LYS A 35 -30.75 -18.93 -27.19
C LYS A 35 -29.97 -19.35 -25.94
N GLN A 36 -30.28 -20.52 -25.37
CA GLN A 36 -29.55 -21.06 -24.23
C GLN A 36 -28.08 -21.34 -24.58
N GLN A 37 -27.83 -21.96 -25.74
CA GLN A 37 -26.47 -22.24 -26.19
C GLN A 37 -25.65 -20.96 -26.41
N ALA A 38 -26.27 -19.91 -26.97
CA ALA A 38 -25.63 -18.60 -27.13
C ALA A 38 -25.31 -17.96 -25.77
N ALA A 39 -26.23 -18.01 -24.81
CA ALA A 39 -26.00 -17.51 -23.46
C ALA A 39 -24.88 -18.29 -22.74
N ASP A 40 -24.83 -19.61 -22.90
CA ASP A 40 -23.78 -20.46 -22.35
C ASP A 40 -22.41 -20.18 -22.97
N GLN A 41 -22.36 -19.88 -24.27
CA GLN A 41 -21.13 -19.48 -24.93
C GLN A 41 -20.61 -18.15 -24.37
N ILE A 42 -21.49 -17.14 -24.27
CA ILE A 42 -21.13 -15.83 -23.69
C ILE A 42 -20.63 -16.00 -22.26
N ARG A 43 -21.29 -16.83 -21.44
CA ARG A 43 -20.88 -17.10 -20.07
C ARG A 43 -19.49 -17.74 -20.01
N ARG A 44 -19.22 -18.76 -20.83
CA ARG A 44 -17.89 -19.41 -20.91
C ARG A 44 -16.81 -18.45 -21.37
N ASP A 45 -17.10 -17.59 -22.34
CA ASP A 45 -16.14 -16.61 -22.84
C ASP A 45 -15.87 -15.52 -21.81
N TRP A 46 -16.88 -15.08 -21.07
CA TRP A 46 -16.74 -14.17 -19.95
C TRP A 46 -15.90 -14.77 -18.82
N GLU A 47 -16.19 -16.01 -18.41
CA GLU A 47 -15.43 -16.75 -17.41
C GLU A 47 -13.96 -16.85 -17.83
N ARG A 48 -13.68 -17.30 -19.05
CA ARG A 48 -12.31 -17.37 -19.60
C ARG A 48 -11.61 -16.01 -19.59
N HIS A 49 -12.29 -14.94 -20.01
CA HIS A 49 -11.71 -13.59 -19.99
C HIS A 49 -11.43 -13.11 -18.56
N THR A 50 -12.35 -13.35 -17.62
CA THR A 50 -12.13 -12.98 -16.22
C THR A 50 -11.03 -13.80 -15.56
N GLU A 51 -10.91 -15.09 -15.89
CA GLU A 51 -9.80 -15.93 -15.44
C GLU A 51 -8.48 -15.44 -16.03
N GLU A 52 -8.41 -15.14 -17.32
CA GLU A 52 -7.22 -14.58 -17.96
C GLU A 52 -6.81 -13.25 -17.31
N MET A 53 -7.77 -12.36 -17.05
CA MET A 53 -7.51 -11.10 -16.33
C MET A 53 -7.01 -11.35 -14.91
N LYS A 54 -7.57 -12.33 -14.19
CA LYS A 54 -7.07 -12.73 -12.85
C LYS A 54 -5.68 -13.35 -12.93
N TRP A 55 -5.40 -14.20 -13.91
CA TRP A 55 -4.09 -14.79 -14.14
C TRP A 55 -3.05 -13.75 -14.48
N GLN A 56 -3.39 -12.77 -15.33
CA GLN A 56 -2.51 -11.64 -15.63
C GLN A 56 -2.30 -10.73 -14.42
N ALA A 57 -3.35 -10.45 -13.64
CA ALA A 57 -3.24 -9.67 -12.42
C ALA A 57 -2.38 -10.40 -11.36
N GLU A 58 -2.57 -11.71 -11.22
CA GLU A 58 -1.79 -12.54 -10.31
C GLU A 58 -0.35 -12.70 -10.80
N ARG A 59 -0.12 -12.80 -12.11
CA ARG A 59 1.22 -12.83 -12.70
C ARG A 59 1.93 -11.50 -12.55
N LYS A 60 1.22 -10.37 -12.65
CA LYS A 60 1.76 -9.04 -12.32
C LYS A 60 2.03 -8.91 -10.82
N ARG A 61 1.15 -9.41 -9.97
CA ARG A 61 1.36 -9.41 -8.51
C ARG A 61 2.52 -10.29 -8.10
N LYS A 62 2.67 -11.46 -8.71
CA LYS A 62 3.81 -12.38 -8.52
C LYS A 62 5.07 -11.82 -9.14
N SER A 63 5.04 -11.19 -10.31
CA SER A 63 6.21 -10.49 -10.84
C SER A 63 6.59 -9.33 -9.94
N THR A 64 5.64 -8.56 -9.39
CA THR A 64 5.94 -7.53 -8.39
C THR A 64 6.41 -8.13 -7.07
N ASN A 65 5.96 -9.33 -6.68
CA ASN A 65 6.40 -9.98 -5.43
C ASN A 65 7.76 -10.67 -5.58
N GLU A 66 8.06 -11.27 -6.73
CA GLU A 66 9.37 -11.81 -7.13
C GLU A 66 10.35 -10.67 -7.44
N GLU A 67 9.86 -9.52 -7.91
CA GLU A 67 10.55 -8.22 -7.96
C GLU A 67 10.43 -7.47 -6.62
N THR A 68 10.07 -8.14 -5.52
CA THR A 68 10.33 -7.66 -4.15
C THR A 68 11.11 -8.67 -3.30
N ASP A 69 11.12 -9.96 -3.68
CA ASP A 69 11.86 -11.02 -3.00
C ASP A 69 13.19 -11.39 -3.70
N ASP A 70 13.41 -10.97 -4.94
CA ASP A 70 14.68 -11.11 -5.67
C ASP A 70 15.10 -9.84 -6.42
N VAL A 71 14.75 -8.65 -5.89
CA VAL A 71 15.55 -7.45 -6.20
C VAL A 71 16.84 -7.55 -5.41
N LYS A 72 17.71 -8.45 -5.87
CA LYS A 72 19.10 -8.08 -6.00
C LYS A 72 19.08 -6.85 -6.90
N PHE A 73 18.94 -5.67 -6.28
CA PHE A 73 19.27 -4.39 -6.87
C PHE A 73 20.69 -4.58 -7.37
N LYS A 74 20.81 -5.00 -8.64
CA LYS A 74 22.02 -4.79 -9.39
C LYS A 74 22.03 -3.28 -9.47
N CYS A 75 22.76 -2.69 -8.53
CA CYS A 75 23.16 -1.30 -8.48
C CYS A 75 23.77 -0.98 -9.85
N THR A 76 22.90 -0.70 -10.81
CA THR A 76 23.25 0.01 -12.02
C THR A 76 23.51 1.43 -11.56
N LYS A 77 24.36 2.14 -12.28
CA LYS A 77 24.95 3.42 -11.85
C LYS A 77 23.93 4.54 -11.54
N SER A 78 22.61 4.29 -11.70
CA SER A 78 21.48 5.12 -11.25
C SER A 78 21.24 5.09 -9.74
N ASP A 79 21.54 3.98 -9.06
CA ASP A 79 21.37 3.87 -7.59
C ASP A 79 22.30 4.83 -6.82
N GLN A 80 23.33 5.36 -7.50
CA GLN A 80 24.25 6.31 -6.90
C GLN A 80 23.63 7.70 -6.76
N ALA A 81 22.60 8.07 -7.54
CA ALA A 81 22.01 9.40 -7.53
C ALA A 81 20.75 9.52 -6.65
N VAL A 82 20.44 8.50 -5.84
CA VAL A 82 19.27 8.48 -4.97
C VAL A 82 19.61 9.00 -3.57
N VAL A 83 18.85 9.99 -3.13
CA VAL A 83 19.02 10.63 -1.81
C VAL A 83 17.77 10.47 -0.95
N LYS A 84 18.00 10.23 0.33
CA LYS A 84 16.97 10.30 1.38
C LYS A 84 16.94 11.72 1.93
N ILE A 85 15.75 12.27 2.02
CA ILE A 85 15.47 13.60 2.56
C ILE A 85 14.71 13.43 3.86
N LYS A 86 15.07 14.21 4.88
CA LYS A 86 14.36 14.31 6.15
C LYS A 86 14.21 15.77 6.55
N TRP A 87 13.10 16.09 7.21
CA TRP A 87 12.90 17.37 7.88
C TRP A 87 12.31 17.15 9.26
N ALA A 88 12.40 18.16 10.11
CA ALA A 88 11.89 18.10 11.48
C ALA A 88 10.38 17.84 11.46
N TYR A 89 9.97 16.61 11.73
CA TYR A 89 8.58 16.17 11.75
C TYR A 89 8.10 16.02 13.19
N GLY A 90 6.95 16.59 13.51
CA GLY A 90 6.29 16.43 14.81
C GLY A 90 6.72 17.45 15.85
N GLU A 91 8.01 17.74 16.00
CA GLU A 91 8.50 18.79 16.93
C GLU A 91 8.11 20.20 16.46
N ASN A 92 7.92 20.39 15.16
CA ASN A 92 7.57 21.67 14.55
C ASN A 92 6.36 21.49 13.62
N PHE A 93 5.15 21.77 14.09
CA PHE A 93 3.92 21.69 13.28
C PHE A 93 4.03 22.49 11.97
N GLN A 94 4.76 23.61 12.01
CA GLN A 94 5.02 24.47 10.86
C GLN A 94 5.77 23.76 9.72
N ALA A 95 6.68 22.83 10.04
CA ALA A 95 7.44 22.09 9.02
C ALA A 95 6.51 21.23 8.14
N ASN A 96 5.46 20.66 8.71
CA ASN A 96 4.49 19.84 7.97
C ASN A 96 3.61 20.67 7.03
N ALA A 97 3.28 21.89 7.42
CA ALA A 97 2.50 22.80 6.58
C ALA A 97 3.34 23.37 5.43
N CYS A 98 4.64 23.58 5.65
CA CYS A 98 5.50 24.25 4.67
C CYS A 98 6.18 23.30 3.68
N TYR A 99 6.55 22.08 4.09
CA TYR A 99 7.22 21.12 3.22
C TYR A 99 6.22 20.27 2.43
N THR A 100 5.62 20.88 1.41
CA THR A 100 4.80 20.20 0.41
C THR A 100 5.66 19.53 -0.67
N GLU A 101 5.08 18.61 -1.43
CA GLU A 101 5.76 17.97 -2.57
C GLU A 101 6.33 18.98 -3.56
N SER A 102 5.52 19.97 -3.96
CA SER A 102 5.93 20.98 -4.91
C SER A 102 7.11 21.79 -4.39
N PHE A 103 7.06 22.23 -3.12
CA PHE A 103 8.15 23.00 -2.51
C PHE A 103 9.44 22.19 -2.42
N LEU A 104 9.37 20.93 -1.97
CA LEU A 104 10.52 20.04 -1.91
C LEU A 104 11.16 19.85 -3.29
N ARG A 105 10.35 19.61 -4.33
CA ARG A 105 10.86 19.50 -5.71
C ARG A 105 11.53 20.79 -6.18
N THR A 106 10.95 21.96 -5.86
CA THR A 106 11.57 23.26 -6.18
C THR A 106 12.93 23.41 -5.49
N CYS A 107 13.03 23.11 -4.19
CA CYS A 107 14.31 23.17 -3.47
C CYS A 107 15.37 22.24 -4.09
N LEU A 108 14.97 21.05 -4.55
CA LEU A 108 15.90 20.08 -5.13
C LEU A 108 16.31 20.45 -6.56
N SER A 109 15.42 21.09 -7.32
CA SER A 109 15.68 21.50 -8.70
C SER A 109 16.84 22.49 -8.87
N GLU A 110 17.22 23.21 -7.80
CA GLU A 110 18.41 24.07 -7.79
C GLU A 110 19.72 23.27 -8.00
N PHE A 111 19.73 22.00 -7.59
CA PHE A 111 20.92 21.16 -7.62
C PHE A 111 21.02 20.27 -8.86
N GLY A 112 19.89 20.02 -9.53
CA GLY A 112 19.81 19.19 -10.73
C GLY A 112 18.39 18.75 -11.08
N ASP A 113 18.26 17.98 -12.15
CA ASP A 113 16.98 17.42 -12.58
C ASP A 113 16.56 16.23 -11.69
N VAL A 114 15.30 16.23 -11.24
CA VAL A 114 14.75 15.21 -10.35
C VAL A 114 13.86 14.26 -11.17
N ILE A 115 14.38 13.06 -11.42
CA ILE A 115 13.70 12.03 -12.24
C ILE A 115 12.53 11.42 -11.48
N ALA A 116 12.74 11.12 -10.20
CA ALA A 116 11.73 10.49 -9.35
C ALA A 116 11.71 11.14 -7.98
N PHE A 117 10.51 11.26 -7.41
CA PHE A 117 10.29 11.84 -6.09
C PHE A 117 9.15 11.13 -5.38
N VAL A 118 9.38 10.71 -4.14
CA VAL A 118 8.40 10.01 -3.32
C VAL A 118 8.41 10.58 -1.91
N ILE A 119 7.26 11.04 -1.43
CA ILE A 119 7.08 11.45 -0.03
C ILE A 119 6.81 10.21 0.83
N GLY A 120 7.62 10.05 1.86
CA GLY A 120 7.44 9.06 2.90
C GLY A 120 6.61 9.56 4.08
N LYS A 121 6.42 8.68 5.06
CA LYS A 121 5.75 9.03 6.31
C LYS A 121 6.73 9.78 7.22
N ARG A 122 6.20 10.59 8.15
CA ARG A 122 6.96 11.25 9.23
C ARG A 122 8.05 12.22 8.74
N GLY A 123 7.72 13.06 7.76
CA GLY A 123 8.62 14.10 7.24
C GLY A 123 9.89 13.55 6.61
N SER A 124 9.70 12.55 5.75
CA SER A 124 10.76 11.98 4.95
C SER A 124 10.35 11.95 3.49
N ALA A 125 11.33 11.98 2.60
CA ALA A 125 11.12 11.78 1.17
C ALA A 125 12.36 11.08 0.57
N ILE A 126 12.20 10.56 -0.65
CA ILE A 126 13.28 10.01 -1.46
C ILE A 126 13.23 10.73 -2.80
N ALA A 127 14.39 11.15 -3.29
CA ALA A 127 14.53 11.78 -4.59
C ALA A 127 15.66 11.10 -5.38
N GLU A 128 15.42 10.86 -6.66
CA GLU A 128 16.41 10.41 -7.62
C GLU A 128 16.77 11.57 -8.54
N PHE A 129 18.06 11.91 -8.60
CA PHE A 129 18.57 12.91 -9.53
C PHE A 129 19.02 12.29 -10.84
N SER A 130 19.05 13.09 -11.91
CA SER A 130 19.54 12.64 -13.20
C SER A 130 21.00 12.20 -13.16
N THR A 131 21.83 12.80 -12.31
CA THR A 131 23.24 12.45 -12.19
C THR A 131 23.72 12.39 -10.74
N TYR A 132 24.75 11.56 -10.50
CA TYR A 132 25.40 11.46 -9.18
C TYR A 132 25.95 12.81 -8.67
N ASN A 133 26.45 13.65 -9.57
CA ASN A 133 27.06 14.91 -9.19
C ASN A 133 26.02 15.91 -8.66
N GLU A 134 24.81 15.91 -9.23
CA GLU A 134 23.68 16.72 -8.75
C GLU A 134 23.26 16.27 -7.34
N ALA A 135 23.07 14.96 -7.14
CA ALA A 135 22.80 14.39 -5.83
C ALA A 135 23.87 14.75 -4.78
N LYS A 136 25.15 14.65 -5.17
CA LYS A 136 26.29 15.01 -4.30
C LYS A 136 26.31 16.49 -3.95
N LYS A 137 25.94 17.39 -4.88
CA LYS A 137 25.81 18.83 -4.60
C LYS A 137 24.70 19.10 -3.59
N ALA A 138 23.54 18.46 -3.77
CA ALA A 138 22.40 18.61 -2.87
C ALA A 138 22.74 18.18 -1.43
N ILE A 139 23.42 17.04 -1.26
CA ILE A 139 23.89 16.58 0.06
C ILE A 139 24.86 17.57 0.69
N LYS A 140 25.87 18.04 -0.05
CA LYS A 140 26.84 19.03 0.45
C LYS A 140 26.19 20.36 0.85
N ALA A 141 25.15 20.78 0.13
CA ALA A 141 24.41 21.99 0.48
C ALA A 141 23.58 21.77 1.76
N SER A 142 23.00 20.59 1.92
CA SER A 142 22.24 20.22 3.12
C SER A 142 23.10 20.15 4.38
N GLU A 143 24.34 19.67 4.28
CA GLU A 143 25.33 19.69 5.39
C GLU A 143 25.60 21.12 5.91
N ARG A 144 25.41 22.13 5.05
CA ARG A 144 25.58 23.56 5.40
C ARG A 144 24.26 24.22 5.83
N GLY A 145 23.17 23.46 5.90
CA GLY A 145 21.83 23.99 6.17
C GLY A 145 21.28 24.89 5.07
N ALA A 146 21.81 24.80 3.86
CA ALA A 146 21.47 25.69 2.75
C ALA A 146 20.30 25.19 1.87
N VAL A 147 19.61 24.13 2.29
CA VAL A 147 18.53 23.50 1.51
C VAL A 147 17.22 23.59 2.28
N GLY A 148 16.18 24.09 1.62
CA GLY A 148 14.86 24.31 2.23
C GLY A 148 14.75 25.65 2.95
N LEU A 149 13.94 25.68 4.01
CA LEU A 149 13.71 26.86 4.84
C LEU A 149 14.89 27.08 5.80
N PRO A 150 15.42 28.32 5.92
CA PRO A 150 16.53 28.62 6.82
C PRO A 150 16.26 28.29 8.30
N SER A 151 15.01 28.41 8.74
CA SER A 151 14.60 28.06 10.11
C SER A 151 14.46 26.55 10.34
N LEU A 152 14.29 25.77 9.28
CA LEU A 152 13.97 24.35 9.34
C LEU A 152 14.68 23.60 8.19
N PRO A 153 16.02 23.55 8.14
CA PRO A 153 16.76 23.05 6.98
C PRO A 153 16.47 21.57 6.69
N LEU A 154 16.48 21.20 5.40
CA LEU A 154 16.39 19.82 4.96
C LEU A 154 17.69 19.06 5.23
N GLN A 155 17.56 17.81 5.66
CA GLN A 155 18.66 16.87 5.89
C GLN A 155 18.66 15.83 4.78
N LEU A 156 19.69 15.86 3.92
CA LEU A 156 19.87 14.94 2.81
C LEU A 156 21.00 13.97 3.12
N SER A 157 20.78 12.69 2.85
CA SER A 157 21.79 11.64 2.99
C SER A 157 21.66 10.63 1.86
N TRP A 158 22.73 9.90 1.55
CA TRP A 158 22.63 8.76 0.63
C TRP A 158 21.62 7.74 1.15
N LEU A 159 20.85 7.14 0.25
CA LEU A 159 19.94 6.07 0.60
C LEU A 159 20.76 4.80 0.93
N SER A 160 20.84 4.44 2.21
CA SER A 160 21.49 3.19 2.63
C SER A 160 20.49 2.04 2.52
N ILE A 161 20.67 1.19 1.52
CA ILE A 161 19.91 -0.06 1.36
C ILE A 161 20.51 -1.07 2.34
N SER A 162 20.11 -0.99 3.62
CA SER A 162 20.34 -2.08 4.56
C SER A 162 19.22 -3.10 4.35
N ASN A 163 19.55 -4.24 3.76
CA ASN A 163 18.63 -5.38 3.63
C ASN A 163 18.15 -5.79 5.02
N THR A 164 16.96 -5.33 5.41
CA THR A 164 16.34 -5.65 6.71
C THR A 164 15.10 -6.49 6.47
N ASN A 165 15.31 -7.70 5.94
CA ASN A 165 14.46 -8.85 6.23
C ASN A 165 15.14 -9.65 7.33
N VAL A 166 14.99 -9.22 8.58
CA VAL A 166 15.21 -10.09 9.74
C VAL A 166 13.90 -10.10 10.52
N VAL A 167 13.14 -11.16 10.28
CA VAL A 167 12.04 -11.63 11.11
C VAL A 167 12.52 -11.57 12.55
N SER A 168 11.88 -10.71 13.35
CA SER A 168 12.07 -10.68 14.80
C SER A 168 11.31 -11.86 15.40
N ASP A 169 11.86 -13.06 15.23
CA ASP A 169 11.44 -14.22 16.00
C ASP A 169 11.96 -14.05 17.42
N SER A 170 11.04 -13.63 18.28
CA SER A 170 11.14 -13.83 19.72
C SER A 170 11.36 -15.31 19.97
N ASN A 171 12.49 -15.69 20.58
CA ASN A 171 12.63 -16.78 21.55
C ASN A 171 14.11 -17.12 21.76
N ASN A 172 14.72 -16.60 22.83
CA ASN A 172 15.86 -17.29 23.44
C ASN A 172 15.86 -17.04 24.95
N VAL A 173 15.17 -17.91 25.67
CA VAL A 173 15.45 -18.16 27.09
C VAL A 173 16.02 -19.57 27.16
N LYS A 174 17.33 -19.66 27.34
CA LYS A 174 17.99 -20.85 27.89
C LYS A 174 18.58 -20.46 29.24
N ASP A 175 17.93 -20.97 30.27
CA ASP A 175 18.39 -21.05 31.65
C ASP A 175 19.65 -21.93 31.80
N LYS A 176 20.36 -21.65 32.91
CA LYS A 176 21.36 -22.43 33.69
C LYS A 176 22.80 -21.93 33.55
N GLN A 177 23.58 -21.69 34.61
CA GLN A 177 23.43 -21.69 36.08
C GLN A 177 24.78 -21.17 36.64
N VAL A 178 24.93 -21.10 37.98
CA VAL A 178 26.17 -20.83 38.79
C VAL A 178 26.27 -19.38 39.24
N GLU A 179 26.40 -19.00 40.52
CA GLU A 179 26.40 -19.68 41.83
C GLU A 179 26.33 -18.55 42.87
N LYS A 180 25.74 -18.84 44.03
CA LYS A 180 25.53 -17.88 45.12
C LYS A 180 26.81 -17.79 45.93
N ASP A 181 27.30 -16.58 46.23
CA ASP A 181 27.83 -16.33 47.57
C ASP A 181 27.76 -14.86 48.01
N LYS A 182 27.63 -14.73 49.33
CA LYS A 182 27.10 -13.62 50.14
C LYS A 182 27.97 -12.35 50.12
N PHE A 183 27.36 -11.15 50.10
CA PHE A 183 27.96 -9.96 50.77
C PHE A 183 26.89 -8.93 51.23
N ILE A 184 26.82 -8.79 52.55
CA ILE A 184 26.48 -7.68 53.46
C ILE A 184 25.72 -6.45 52.90
N TYR A 185 24.59 -6.13 53.56
CA TYR A 185 23.81 -4.89 53.43
C TYR A 185 24.46 -3.75 54.25
N GLU A 186 24.69 -2.59 53.64
CA GLU A 186 24.46 -1.25 54.23
C GLU A 186 24.23 -0.20 53.13
N PRO A 187 23.50 0.91 53.43
CA PRO A 187 22.76 1.69 52.44
C PRO A 187 23.48 2.99 52.02
N THR A 188 23.26 3.44 50.78
CA THR A 188 23.53 4.84 50.39
C THR A 188 22.39 5.45 49.57
N LEU A 189 22.26 6.75 49.76
CA LEU A 189 21.07 7.59 49.64
C LEU A 189 21.09 8.39 48.31
N ASN A 190 19.91 8.87 47.94
CA ASN A 190 19.65 10.20 47.35
C ASN A 190 19.60 10.38 45.82
N ASN A 191 18.36 10.49 45.30
CA ASN A 191 17.89 11.62 44.49
C ASN A 191 16.37 11.47 44.25
N LYS A 192 15.57 11.88 45.24
CA LYS A 192 14.09 11.86 45.19
C LYS A 192 13.46 13.20 45.66
N SER A 193 14.20 14.29 45.66
CA SER A 193 13.76 15.57 46.26
C SER A 193 12.90 16.46 45.36
N ASN A 194 12.75 16.16 44.07
CA ASN A 194 12.08 17.09 43.15
C ASN A 194 10.60 16.79 42.88
N PHE A 195 10.14 15.56 43.07
CA PHE A 195 8.74 15.20 42.80
C PHE A 195 7.85 15.33 44.04
N GLU A 196 8.37 14.95 45.22
CA GLU A 196 7.65 15.05 46.50
C GLU A 196 7.28 16.50 46.86
N THR A 197 8.19 17.45 46.56
CA THR A 197 7.98 18.88 46.82
C THR A 197 6.86 19.48 45.95
N PHE A 198 6.70 18.98 44.73
CA PHE A 198 5.66 19.44 43.80
C PHE A 198 4.27 18.97 44.24
N GLU A 199 4.14 17.72 44.68
CA GLU A 199 2.85 17.21 45.18
C GLU A 199 2.41 17.92 46.47
N GLN A 200 3.34 18.22 47.37
CA GLN A 200 3.04 18.96 48.60
C GLN A 200 2.59 20.41 48.32
N ASP A 201 3.16 21.08 47.31
CA ASP A 201 2.75 22.43 46.90
C ASP A 201 1.32 22.43 46.35
N ILE A 202 0.99 21.47 45.49
CA ILE A 202 -0.37 21.33 44.92
C ILE A 202 -1.40 21.08 46.02
N LEU A 203 -1.14 20.16 46.95
CA LEU A 203 -2.08 19.83 48.03
C LEU A 203 -2.29 21.01 48.99
N SER A 204 -1.23 21.74 49.33
CA SER A 204 -1.31 22.92 50.18
C SER A 204 -2.12 24.04 49.53
N ARG A 205 -2.01 24.19 48.20
CA ARG A 205 -2.80 25.18 47.45
C ARG A 205 -4.29 24.84 47.44
N MET A 206 -4.65 23.55 47.31
CA MET A 206 -6.04 23.12 47.32
C MET A 206 -6.72 23.26 48.69
N ALA A 207 -5.96 23.15 49.79
CA ALA A 207 -6.50 23.25 51.15
C ALA A 207 -7.01 24.66 51.52
N ASN A 208 -6.55 25.71 50.83
CA ASN A 208 -6.87 27.11 51.16
C ASN A 208 -8.00 27.74 50.29
N PHE A 209 -8.63 26.98 49.38
CA PHE A 209 -9.72 27.49 48.53
C PHE A 209 -11.13 27.33 49.15
N GLY A 210 -11.22 27.05 50.45
CA GLY A 210 -12.48 26.72 51.13
C GLY A 210 -12.83 27.54 52.39
N GLN A 211 -12.19 28.69 52.62
CA GLN A 211 -12.61 29.65 53.66
C GLN A 211 -13.09 30.96 53.05
#